data_AF-A0A928V6I3-F1
#
_entry.id   AF-A0A928V6I3-F1
#
_cell.length_a   1.000
_cell.length_b   1.000
_cell.length_c   1.000
_cell.angle_alpha   90.00
_cell.angle_beta   90.00
_cell.angle_gamma   90.00
#
_symmetry.space_group_name_H-M   'P 1'
#
loop_
_entity.id
_entity.type
_entity.pdbx_description
1 polymer ?
#
loop_
_entity_poly.entity_id
_entity_poly.type
_entity_poly.pdbx_seq_one_letter_code
_entity_poly.pdbx_strand_id
1 'polypeptide(L)'
;MTSIKRTPQQRLVIRLARTFPEAVFYKETSEKVVALTIDDVPTPNETNDESTQLILDAIALHNQSIESERDRVRATFFIISNHLFDGTTLLDRMVEQGHEIGNHGVEDQTTHIFPGAILVLHGGTVERSRQTAQALPLILDDLKQRNYRIVTLSELWNGLKTTA
;
A
#
# COMPACT_ATOMS: atom_id res chain seq x y z
N MET A 1 3.58 -3.46 -36.41
CA MET A 1 3.21 -3.34 -34.99
C MET A 1 2.47 -2.02 -34.81
N THR A 2 1.17 -2.06 -34.56
CA THR A 2 0.36 -0.86 -34.29
C THR A 2 0.79 -0.26 -32.96
N SER A 3 1.32 0.97 -33.00
CA SER A 3 1.68 1.72 -31.79
C SER A 3 0.41 1.94 -30.94
N ILE A 4 0.34 1.30 -29.78
CA ILE A 4 -0.73 1.51 -28.81
C ILE A 4 -0.62 2.97 -28.36
N LYS A 5 -1.54 3.82 -28.81
CA LYS A 5 -1.60 5.22 -28.40
C LYS A 5 -1.90 5.28 -26.90
N ARG A 6 -0.88 5.55 -26.09
CA ARG A 6 -0.99 5.72 -24.64
C ARG A 6 -1.72 7.03 -24.32
N THR A 7 -2.62 7.01 -23.35
CA THR A 7 -3.30 8.22 -22.83
C THR A 7 -2.31 9.12 -22.05
N PRO A 8 -2.64 10.41 -21.81
CA PRO A 8 -1.83 11.27 -20.95
C PRO A 8 -1.56 10.67 -19.55
N GLN A 9 -2.57 10.03 -18.95
CA GLN A 9 -2.48 9.38 -17.64
C GLN A 9 -1.52 8.18 -17.69
N GLN A 10 -1.61 7.34 -18.72
CA GLN A 10 -0.68 6.22 -18.90
C GLN A 10 0.75 6.70 -19.08
N ARG A 11 0.98 7.81 -19.81
CA ARG A 11 2.33 8.39 -19.97
C ARG A 11 2.90 8.89 -18.65
N LEU A 12 2.07 9.41 -17.74
CA LEU A 12 2.51 9.82 -16.40
C LEU A 12 2.96 8.61 -15.57
N VAL A 13 2.15 7.54 -15.52
CA VAL A 13 2.50 6.31 -14.81
C VAL A 13 3.78 5.68 -15.39
N ILE A 14 3.92 5.63 -16.72
CA ILE A 14 5.13 5.13 -17.37
C ILE A 14 6.36 5.99 -16.98
N ARG A 15 6.20 7.30 -16.87
CA ARG A 15 7.28 8.18 -16.42
C ARG A 15 7.67 7.89 -14.98
N LEU A 16 6.69 7.76 -14.07
CA LEU A 16 6.94 7.42 -12.67
C LEU A 16 7.64 6.06 -12.54
N ALA A 17 7.17 5.03 -13.26
CA ALA A 17 7.79 3.71 -13.25
C ALA A 17 9.24 3.71 -13.76
N ARG A 18 9.57 4.59 -14.72
CA ARG A 18 10.96 4.77 -15.18
C ARG A 18 11.83 5.50 -14.16
N THR A 19 11.25 6.42 -13.38
CA THR A 19 11.96 7.12 -12.31
C THR A 19 12.27 6.18 -11.13
N PHE A 20 11.38 5.22 -10.86
CA PHE A 20 11.49 4.28 -9.73
C PHE A 20 11.44 2.83 -10.22
N PRO A 21 12.52 2.32 -10.86
CA PRO A 21 12.50 1.01 -11.51
C PRO A 21 12.32 -0.18 -10.56
N GLU A 22 12.56 0.01 -9.26
CA GLU A 22 12.37 -1.02 -8.23
C GLU A 22 10.93 -1.05 -7.68
N ALA A 23 10.12 -0.04 -7.96
CA ALA A 23 8.72 0.00 -7.57
C ALA A 23 7.83 -0.48 -8.72
N VAL A 24 6.86 -1.34 -8.41
CA VAL A 24 5.92 -1.88 -9.40
C VAL A 24 4.68 -0.99 -9.44
N PHE A 25 4.47 -0.28 -10.55
CA PHE A 25 3.29 0.56 -10.77
C PHE A 25 2.28 -0.07 -11.72
N TYR A 26 2.77 -0.86 -12.69
CA TYR A 26 1.95 -1.54 -13.68
C TYR A 26 2.76 -2.67 -14.34
N LYS A 27 2.06 -3.63 -14.95
CA LYS A 27 2.65 -4.60 -15.88
C LYS A 27 2.29 -4.22 -17.30
N GLU A 28 3.29 -4.12 -18.18
CA GLU A 28 3.01 -3.97 -19.61
C GLU A 28 2.41 -5.28 -20.15
N THR A 29 1.17 -5.21 -20.64
CA THR A 29 0.44 -6.31 -21.25
C THR A 29 -0.55 -5.77 -22.28
N SER A 30 -0.89 -6.61 -23.28
CA SER A 30 -2.00 -6.38 -24.21
C SER A 30 -3.32 -6.99 -23.73
N GLU A 31 -3.28 -7.79 -22.66
CA GLU A 31 -4.46 -8.37 -22.05
C GLU A 31 -5.28 -7.28 -21.33
N LYS A 32 -6.61 -7.38 -21.41
CA LYS A 32 -7.55 -6.44 -20.78
C LYS A 32 -7.78 -6.83 -19.31
N VAL A 33 -6.73 -6.75 -18.52
CA VAL A 33 -6.75 -7.13 -17.10
C VAL A 33 -6.26 -5.98 -16.22
N VAL A 34 -6.77 -5.93 -14.99
CA VAL A 34 -6.34 -5.02 -13.93
C VAL A 34 -6.26 -5.79 -12.61
N ALA A 35 -5.35 -5.39 -11.72
CA ALA A 35 -5.30 -5.90 -10.36
C ALA A 35 -6.11 -4.96 -9.45
N LEU A 36 -6.99 -5.52 -8.62
CA LEU A 36 -7.72 -4.79 -7.60
C LEU A 36 -6.95 -4.92 -6.28
N THR A 37 -6.55 -3.79 -5.69
CA THR A 37 -5.90 -3.75 -4.37
C THR A 37 -6.67 -2.84 -3.44
N ILE A 38 -6.72 -3.21 -2.17
CA ILE A 38 -7.38 -2.46 -1.10
C ILE A 38 -6.36 -2.28 0.02
N ASP A 39 -6.01 -1.04 0.32
CA ASP A 39 -4.99 -0.67 1.30
C ASP A 39 -5.65 -0.18 2.60
N ASP A 40 -4.84 -0.01 3.65
CA ASP A 40 -5.24 0.55 4.95
C ASP A 40 -6.35 -0.22 5.70
N VAL A 41 -6.48 -1.52 5.46
CA VAL A 41 -7.50 -2.36 6.11
C VAL A 41 -6.93 -3.18 7.28
N PRO A 42 -7.76 -3.51 8.30
CA PRO A 42 -9.08 -2.93 8.56
C PRO A 42 -9.00 -1.47 9.05
N THR A 43 -10.15 -0.80 9.08
CA THR A 43 -10.27 0.55 9.66
C THR A 43 -10.08 0.48 11.18
N PRO A 44 -9.20 1.29 11.79
CA PRO A 44 -8.93 1.19 13.21
C PRO A 44 -10.13 1.61 14.06
N ASN A 45 -10.31 0.96 15.21
CA ASN A 45 -11.38 1.21 16.18
C ASN A 45 -12.81 1.00 15.64
N GLU A 46 -12.95 0.25 14.55
CA GLU A 46 -14.25 -0.15 14.05
C GLU A 46 -14.78 -1.36 14.83
N THR A 47 -16.09 -1.39 15.09
CA THR A 47 -16.71 -2.58 15.67
C THR A 47 -16.83 -3.65 14.60
N ASN A 48 -16.29 -4.84 14.85
CA ASN A 48 -16.38 -5.99 13.94
C ASN A 48 -15.86 -5.73 12.51
N ASP A 49 -14.94 -4.80 12.28
CA ASP A 49 -14.40 -4.50 10.93
C ASP A 49 -15.47 -4.22 9.84
N GLU A 50 -16.61 -3.62 10.22
CA GLU A 50 -17.78 -3.40 9.35
C GLU A 50 -17.44 -2.90 7.94
N SER A 51 -16.56 -1.92 7.80
CA SER A 51 -16.14 -1.35 6.52
C SER A 51 -15.44 -2.38 5.61
N THR A 52 -14.55 -3.19 6.18
CA THR A 52 -13.82 -4.21 5.41
C THR A 52 -14.75 -5.38 5.07
N GLN A 53 -15.68 -5.72 5.97
CA GLN A 53 -16.72 -6.70 5.70
C GLN A 53 -17.63 -6.27 4.53
N LEU A 54 -18.02 -4.99 4.45
CA LEU A 54 -18.81 -4.47 3.33
C LEU A 54 -18.11 -4.63 1.98
N ILE A 55 -16.78 -4.46 1.95
CA ILE A 55 -15.99 -4.64 0.73
C ILE A 55 -15.96 -6.12 0.33
N LEU A 56 -15.70 -7.02 1.29
CA LEU A 56 -15.73 -8.47 1.06
C LEU A 56 -17.11 -8.92 0.55
N ASP A 57 -18.19 -8.44 1.18
CA ASP A 57 -19.57 -8.76 0.80
C ASP A 57 -19.90 -8.26 -0.60
N ALA A 58 -19.43 -7.07 -0.98
CA ALA A 58 -19.62 -6.53 -2.32
C ALA A 58 -18.94 -7.39 -3.40
N ILE A 59 -17.71 -7.84 -3.14
CA ILE A 59 -16.98 -8.74 -4.06
C ILE A 59 -17.68 -10.10 -4.12
N ALA A 60 -18.07 -10.67 -2.97
CA ALA A 60 -18.79 -11.93 -2.89
C ALA A 60 -20.13 -11.86 -3.66
N LEU A 61 -20.91 -10.80 -3.45
CA LEU A 61 -22.18 -10.56 -4.13
C LEU A 61 -22.00 -10.46 -5.65
N HIS A 62 -20.98 -9.74 -6.12
CA HIS A 62 -20.65 -9.69 -7.54
C HIS A 62 -20.37 -11.09 -8.10
N ASN A 63 -19.56 -11.87 -7.38
CA ASN A 63 -19.16 -13.22 -7.77
C ASN A 63 -20.30 -14.25 -7.79
N GLN A 64 -21.44 -14.00 -7.14
CA GLN A 64 -22.61 -14.90 -7.16
C GLN A 64 -23.16 -15.13 -8.57
N SER A 65 -23.03 -14.14 -9.46
CA SER A 65 -23.47 -14.22 -10.86
C SER A 65 -22.40 -14.76 -11.82
N ILE A 66 -21.20 -15.06 -11.32
CA ILE A 66 -20.04 -15.43 -12.13
C ILE A 66 -19.75 -16.93 -11.98
N GLU A 67 -20.09 -17.68 -13.03
CA GLU A 67 -19.88 -19.14 -13.09
C GLU A 67 -18.41 -19.50 -13.35
N SER A 68 -17.71 -18.69 -14.14
CA SER A 68 -16.32 -18.93 -14.50
C SER A 68 -15.38 -18.54 -13.36
N GLU A 69 -14.68 -19.53 -12.79
CA GLU A 69 -13.67 -19.30 -11.75
C GLU A 69 -12.58 -18.32 -12.19
N ARG A 70 -12.28 -18.26 -13.49
CA ARG A 70 -11.30 -17.31 -14.04
C ARG A 70 -11.79 -15.87 -13.99
N ASP A 71 -13.10 -15.66 -14.13
CA ASP A 71 -13.70 -14.34 -14.24
C ASP A 71 -14.18 -13.81 -12.88
N ARG A 72 -14.16 -14.66 -11.83
CA ARG A 72 -14.42 -14.23 -10.46
C ARG A 72 -13.38 -13.20 -10.02
N VAL A 73 -13.88 -12.14 -9.40
CA VAL A 73 -13.05 -11.05 -8.90
C VAL A 73 -12.36 -11.50 -7.62
N ARG A 74 -11.06 -11.24 -7.56
CA ARG A 74 -10.21 -11.36 -6.38
C ARG A 74 -9.46 -10.04 -6.20
N ALA A 75 -9.19 -9.69 -4.96
CA ALA A 75 -8.41 -8.51 -4.62
C ALA A 75 -7.20 -8.90 -3.76
N THR A 76 -6.22 -8.00 -3.69
CA THR A 76 -5.14 -8.05 -2.70
C THR A 76 -5.44 -7.04 -1.61
N PHE A 77 -5.58 -7.50 -0.36
CA PHE A 77 -5.84 -6.66 0.81
C PHE A 77 -4.53 -6.42 1.56
N PHE A 78 -4.08 -5.17 1.62
CA PHE A 78 -2.88 -4.78 2.35
C PHE A 78 -3.25 -4.47 3.81
N ILE A 79 -2.88 -5.39 4.71
CA ILE A 79 -3.31 -5.40 6.12
C ILE A 79 -2.35 -4.58 7.00
N ILE A 80 -2.92 -3.67 7.80
CA ILE A 80 -2.24 -3.06 8.95
C ILE A 80 -2.55 -3.89 10.19
N SER A 81 -1.56 -4.62 10.71
CA SER A 81 -1.85 -5.70 11.67
C SER A 81 -2.42 -5.21 13.01
N ASN A 82 -2.08 -4.00 13.49
CA ASN A 82 -2.58 -3.47 14.76
C ASN A 82 -4.01 -2.91 14.66
N HIS A 83 -4.59 -2.85 13.47
CA HIS A 83 -6.01 -2.52 13.33
C HIS A 83 -6.89 -3.76 13.54
N LEU A 84 -6.32 -4.97 13.44
CA LEU A 84 -7.03 -6.21 13.74
C LEU A 84 -7.35 -6.25 15.24
N PHE A 85 -8.59 -6.61 15.56
CA PHE A 85 -9.02 -6.85 16.93
C PHE A 85 -9.07 -8.34 17.26
N ASP A 86 -8.99 -8.68 18.54
CA ASP A 86 -9.10 -10.07 19.01
C ASP A 86 -10.45 -10.69 18.62
N GLY A 87 -10.40 -11.77 17.84
CA GLY A 87 -11.61 -12.46 17.35
C GLY A 87 -12.13 -11.96 16.00
N THR A 88 -11.39 -11.10 15.31
CA THR A 88 -11.66 -10.82 13.88
C THR A 88 -11.63 -12.11 13.06
N THR A 89 -12.52 -12.20 12.08
CA THR A 89 -12.57 -13.29 11.09
C THR A 89 -12.13 -12.84 9.71
N LEU A 90 -11.65 -11.60 9.56
CA LEU A 90 -11.34 -11.03 8.24
C LEU A 90 -10.32 -11.83 7.45
N LEU A 91 -9.22 -12.24 8.09
CA LEU A 91 -8.14 -12.95 7.39
C LEU A 91 -8.64 -14.30 6.87
N ASP A 92 -9.41 -15.03 7.69
CA ASP A 92 -10.03 -16.29 7.28
C ASP A 92 -11.01 -16.05 6.13
N ARG A 93 -11.89 -15.04 6.24
CA ARG A 93 -12.83 -14.67 5.17
C ARG A 93 -12.11 -14.30 3.87
N MET A 94 -10.99 -13.59 3.94
CA MET A 94 -10.18 -13.23 2.77
C MET A 94 -9.63 -14.48 2.08
N VAL A 95 -9.04 -15.40 2.85
CA VAL A 95 -8.49 -16.66 2.32
C VAL A 95 -9.60 -17.55 1.74
N GLU A 96 -10.73 -17.69 2.46
CA GLU A 96 -11.88 -18.49 2.02
C GLU A 96 -12.51 -17.96 0.72
N GLN A 97 -12.53 -16.63 0.54
CA GLN A 97 -13.00 -15.98 -0.69
C GLN A 97 -11.92 -15.92 -1.80
N GLY A 98 -10.74 -16.50 -1.55
CA GLY A 98 -9.65 -16.59 -2.53
C GLY A 98 -8.92 -15.27 -2.78
N HIS A 99 -9.01 -14.30 -1.87
CA HIS A 99 -8.26 -13.05 -1.94
C HIS A 99 -6.79 -13.25 -1.53
N GLU A 100 -5.95 -12.32 -1.95
CA GLU A 100 -4.55 -12.26 -1.53
C GLU A 100 -4.41 -11.32 -0.34
N ILE A 101 -3.51 -11.64 0.58
CA ILE A 101 -3.18 -10.81 1.75
C ILE A 101 -1.78 -10.22 1.54
N GLY A 102 -1.72 -8.90 1.42
CA GLY A 102 -0.49 -8.11 1.44
C GLY A 102 -0.22 -7.58 2.85
N ASN A 103 1.06 -7.35 3.17
CA ASN A 103 1.46 -6.73 4.44
C ASN A 103 1.55 -5.21 4.25
N HIS A 104 0.86 -4.43 5.09
CA HIS A 104 0.91 -2.96 5.11
C HIS A 104 1.51 -2.38 6.39
N GLY A 105 2.35 -3.17 7.07
CA GLY A 105 2.98 -2.79 8.32
C GLY A 105 2.14 -3.14 9.54
N VAL A 106 2.71 -2.82 10.70
CA VAL A 106 2.13 -3.16 12.00
C VAL A 106 1.19 -2.05 12.46
N GLU A 107 1.60 -0.80 12.32
CA GLU A 107 0.80 0.39 12.62
C GLU A 107 0.72 1.25 11.37
N ASP A 108 -0.34 2.05 11.26
CA ASP A 108 -0.32 3.24 10.38
C ASP A 108 0.57 4.34 10.99
N GLN A 109 1.77 3.97 11.43
CA GLN A 109 2.78 4.84 12.01
C GLN A 109 4.16 4.39 11.55
N THR A 110 5.03 5.38 11.30
CA THR A 110 6.43 5.18 10.93
C THR A 110 7.28 4.73 12.13
N THR A 111 7.04 3.55 12.73
CA THR A 111 7.65 3.18 14.03
C THR A 111 8.84 2.21 13.98
N HIS A 112 9.33 1.83 12.79
CA HIS A 112 10.57 1.04 12.68
C HIS A 112 11.74 1.87 12.19
N ILE A 113 12.29 2.72 13.07
CA ILE A 113 13.52 3.49 12.81
C ILE A 113 14.75 2.67 13.19
N PHE A 114 15.50 2.24 12.19
CA PHE A 114 16.81 1.57 12.26
C PHE A 114 17.77 2.16 11.21
N PRO A 115 19.09 1.97 11.31
CA PRO A 115 20.02 2.42 10.25
C PRO A 115 19.63 1.82 8.89
N GLY A 116 19.23 2.68 7.94
CA GLY A 116 18.72 2.26 6.63
C GLY A 116 17.19 2.21 6.51
N ALA A 117 16.44 2.53 7.56
CA ALA A 117 14.99 2.64 7.49
C ALA A 117 14.54 3.73 6.50
N ILE A 118 13.48 3.44 5.74
CA ILE A 118 12.82 4.37 4.83
C ILE A 118 11.49 4.77 5.46
N LEU A 119 11.33 6.05 5.77
CA LEU A 119 10.07 6.57 6.31
C LEU A 119 9.13 6.90 5.15
N VAL A 120 7.95 6.29 5.15
CA VAL A 120 6.86 6.62 4.23
C VAL A 120 5.85 7.47 4.99
N LEU A 121 5.62 8.70 4.51
CA LEU A 121 4.64 9.63 5.08
C LEU A 121 3.59 9.95 4.02
N HIS A 122 2.39 10.28 4.49
CA HIS A 122 1.25 10.54 3.62
C HIS A 122 1.17 12.00 3.18
N GLY A 123 0.81 12.19 1.90
CA GLY A 123 0.46 13.48 1.31
C GLY A 123 -0.80 13.36 0.45
N GLY A 124 -1.20 14.43 -0.26
CA GLY A 124 -2.22 14.37 -1.32
C GLY A 124 -3.48 15.22 -1.10
N THR A 125 -3.94 15.39 0.15
CA THR A 125 -4.97 16.39 0.50
C THR A 125 -4.38 17.44 1.44
N VAL A 126 -5.00 18.63 1.52
CA VAL A 126 -4.55 19.71 2.42
C VAL A 126 -4.61 19.26 3.87
N GLU A 127 -5.66 18.52 4.25
CA GLU A 127 -5.83 18.04 5.63
C GLU A 127 -4.77 17.01 6.02
N ARG A 128 -4.55 15.97 5.18
CA ARG A 128 -3.47 14.99 5.41
C ARG A 128 -2.09 15.65 5.42
N SER A 129 -1.87 16.64 4.55
CA SER A 129 -0.60 17.38 4.52
C SER A 129 -0.38 18.26 5.77
N ARG A 130 -1.45 18.81 6.36
CA ARG A 130 -1.37 19.54 7.64
C ARG A 130 -0.99 18.62 8.79
N GLN A 131 -1.57 17.43 8.84
CA GLN A 131 -1.23 16.41 9.84
C GLN A 131 0.25 16.00 9.72
N THR A 132 0.71 15.70 8.50
CA THR A 132 2.13 15.42 8.23
C THR A 132 3.03 16.59 8.62
N ALA A 133 2.63 17.84 8.29
CA ALA A 133 3.40 19.03 8.65
C ALA A 133 3.47 19.29 10.17
N GLN A 134 2.43 18.90 10.92
CA GLN A 134 2.42 18.98 12.39
C GLN A 134 3.29 17.91 13.05
N ALA A 135 3.33 16.69 12.48
CA ALA A 135 4.14 15.59 12.99
C ALA A 135 5.63 15.70 12.64
N LEU A 136 5.96 16.27 11.46
CA LEU A 136 7.32 16.36 10.94
C LEU A 136 8.33 16.94 11.94
N PRO A 137 8.09 18.09 12.61
CA PRO A 137 9.05 18.63 13.58
C PRO A 137 9.42 17.63 14.69
N LEU A 138 8.44 16.90 15.23
CA LEU A 138 8.67 15.90 16.28
C LEU A 138 9.51 14.72 15.78
N ILE A 139 9.21 14.23 14.57
CA ILE A 139 9.94 13.12 13.94
C ILE A 139 11.39 13.55 13.63
N LEU A 140 11.58 14.73 13.06
CA LEU A 140 12.91 15.25 12.69
C LEU A 140 13.77 15.50 13.94
N ASP A 141 13.18 16.01 15.02
CA ASP A 141 13.88 16.23 16.28
C ASP A 141 14.29 14.91 16.96
N ASP A 142 13.41 13.89 16.99
CA ASP A 142 13.76 12.55 17.50
C ASP A 142 14.92 11.92 16.71
N LEU A 143 14.81 11.90 15.38
CA LEU A 143 15.84 11.34 14.51
C LEU A 143 17.19 12.04 14.71
N LYS A 144 17.18 13.37 14.88
CA LYS A 144 18.38 14.15 15.17
C LYS A 144 18.95 13.83 16.54
N GLN A 145 18.13 13.73 17.59
CA GLN A 145 18.57 13.35 18.94
C GLN A 145 19.21 11.95 18.97
N ARG A 146 18.72 11.05 18.11
CA ARG A 146 19.23 9.69 17.93
C ARG A 146 20.43 9.60 16.97
N ASN A 147 20.99 10.73 16.54
CA ASN A 147 22.13 10.86 15.63
C ASN A 147 21.90 10.27 14.21
N TYR A 148 20.65 10.21 13.74
CA TYR A 148 20.38 9.86 12.34
C TYR A 148 20.67 11.03 11.41
N ARG A 149 21.29 10.74 10.27
CA ARG A 149 21.28 11.63 9.11
C ARG A 149 20.10 11.29 8.23
N ILE A 150 19.25 12.27 7.99
CA ILE A 150 18.13 12.17 7.04
C ILE A 150 18.68 12.50 5.66
N VAL A 151 18.55 11.54 4.76
CA VAL A 151 19.13 11.60 3.41
C VAL A 151 18.07 11.19 2.39
N THR A 152 18.29 11.55 1.13
CA THR A 152 17.46 11.06 0.03
C THR A 152 17.68 9.56 -0.17
N LEU A 153 16.72 8.89 -0.83
CA LEU A 153 16.86 7.47 -1.20
C LEU A 153 18.14 7.20 -2.02
N SER A 154 18.52 8.13 -2.90
CA SER A 154 19.73 8.01 -3.72
C SER A 154 21.01 8.08 -2.89
N GLU A 155 21.06 8.91 -1.86
CA GLU A 155 22.19 8.99 -0.94
C GLU A 155 22.26 7.77 -0.01
N LEU A 156 21.10 7.27 0.44
CA LEU A 156 21.02 6.03 1.22
C LEU A 156 21.60 4.84 0.45
N TRP A 157 21.29 4.73 -0.84
CA TRP A 157 21.67 3.59 -1.68
C TRP A 157 23.08 3.68 -2.27
N ASN A 158 23.53 4.88 -2.68
CA ASN A 158 24.81 5.04 -3.41
C ASN A 158 25.95 5.57 -2.53
N GLY A 159 25.66 6.10 -1.34
CA GLY A 159 26.63 6.84 -0.52
C GLY A 159 27.14 6.12 0.72
N LEU A 160 26.53 4.99 1.12
CA LEU A 160 26.78 4.37 2.41
C LEU A 160 27.38 2.97 2.26
N LYS A 161 28.40 2.67 3.06
CA LYS A 161 29.02 1.35 3.12
C LYS A 161 28.02 0.37 3.72
N THR A 162 27.74 -0.72 3.02
CA THR A 162 26.98 -1.85 3.55
C THR A 162 27.80 -2.53 4.66
N THR A 163 27.21 -2.70 5.83
CA THR A 163 27.72 -3.62 6.85
C THR A 163 27.34 -5.03 6.40
N ALA A 164 28.36 -5.87 6.17
CA ALA A 164 28.20 -7.29 5.87
C ALA A 164 27.55 -8.05 7.03
#